data_AF-A0A943K6N4-F1
#
_entry.id   AF-A0A943K6N4-F1
#
_cell.length_a   1.000
_cell.length_b   1.000
_cell.length_c   1.000
_cell.angle_alpha   90.00
_cell.angle_beta   90.00
_cell.angle_gamma   90.00
#
_symmetry.space_group_name_H-M   'P 1'
#
loop_
_entity.id
_entity.type
_entity.pdbx_description
1 polymer ?
#
loop_
_entity_poly.entity_id
_entity_poly.type
_entity_poly.pdbx_seq_one_letter_code
_entity_poly.pdbx_strand_id
1 'polypeptide(L)'
;MFVKSAIKYFFLSFFSNPLAEESRRRGLWQGILSFLLGLALFFCGLTAGSAASFSPLYKKAGSFREFLYKAADNAVTVEVKDGKARASIRGENNAAIDTFANDADAAVYSLNGYNLIIDTRDEATTYNDFTLTYVLNGKEYSAEEWRSLSEKEKKNYSVKVNYSSSALVLTKEKAEGYAAWILGAECDDKAAKEKCRALLNDAGELPEKNYNAAYELYVSAYYSDLSKIERYGKAPTMRSYYMNTYLAADKNGDLKYDNFVVILQNIYFCYFTTDSGVTVSTNGYFKDMPDLTADSPAGYDELFSAMHAASSDIVAVNYFLYLVRVAMFALIAWIVSSLLISVCGWIGRCADLKEYGSAFKSFATFWLFSGVTAAIASFVGSFFLSRTAGFWLGAGLYIGLAVFRAIEQNIYVFAKRRKEAREEAEEENVDSD
;
A
#
# COMPACT_ATOMS: atom_id res chain seq x y z
N MET A 1 11.14 -43.96 -2.85
CA MET A 1 10.21 -44.04 -4.00
C MET A 1 9.09 -42.99 -3.94
N PHE A 2 8.50 -42.75 -2.77
CA PHE A 2 7.41 -41.77 -2.54
C PHE A 2 7.75 -40.32 -2.94
N VAL A 3 8.92 -39.80 -2.57
CA VAL A 3 9.34 -38.41 -2.86
C VAL A 3 9.47 -38.15 -4.36
N LYS A 4 10.04 -39.09 -5.13
CA LYS A 4 10.15 -38.96 -6.59
C LYS A 4 8.78 -38.96 -7.28
N SER A 5 7.82 -39.77 -6.80
CA SER A 5 6.45 -39.79 -7.33
C SER A 5 5.68 -38.51 -7.01
N ALA A 6 5.85 -37.97 -5.80
CA ALA A 6 5.25 -36.70 -5.40
C ALA A 6 5.77 -35.52 -6.24
N ILE A 7 7.10 -35.40 -6.39
CA ILE A 7 7.71 -34.31 -7.18
C ILE A 7 7.28 -34.37 -8.66
N LYS A 8 7.27 -35.56 -9.26
CA LYS A 8 6.77 -35.74 -10.63
C LYS A 8 5.32 -35.29 -10.76
N TYR A 9 4.46 -35.70 -9.82
CA TYR A 9 3.07 -35.27 -9.80
C TYR A 9 2.93 -33.75 -9.61
N PHE A 10 3.72 -33.10 -8.75
CA PHE A 10 3.61 -31.67 -8.49
C PHE A 10 4.01 -30.79 -9.68
N PHE A 11 5.07 -31.16 -10.40
CA PHE A 11 5.62 -30.32 -11.48
C PHE A 11 5.19 -30.77 -12.88
N LEU A 12 4.96 -32.07 -13.10
CA LEU A 12 4.66 -32.60 -14.43
C LEU A 12 3.17 -32.81 -14.69
N SER A 13 2.30 -32.80 -13.67
CA SER A 13 0.85 -32.88 -13.90
C SER A 13 0.32 -31.71 -14.71
N PHE A 14 0.97 -30.54 -14.62
CA PHE A 14 0.64 -29.42 -15.50
C PHE A 14 0.89 -29.73 -16.98
N PHE A 15 1.83 -30.62 -17.31
CA PHE A 15 2.19 -30.94 -18.70
C PHE A 15 1.67 -32.29 -19.18
N SER A 16 1.03 -33.08 -18.32
CA SER A 16 0.66 -34.45 -18.63
C SER A 16 -0.74 -34.76 -18.14
N ASN A 17 -1.66 -34.96 -19.09
CA ASN A 17 -3.04 -35.31 -18.79
C ASN A 17 -3.18 -36.65 -18.04
N PRO A 18 -2.40 -37.71 -18.36
CA PRO A 18 -2.38 -38.93 -17.56
C PRO A 18 -1.95 -38.72 -16.11
N LEU A 19 -0.92 -37.89 -15.85
CA LEU A 19 -0.49 -37.59 -14.49
C LEU A 19 -1.52 -36.73 -13.74
N ALA A 20 -2.14 -35.78 -14.43
CA ALA A 20 -3.22 -34.98 -13.87
C ALA A 20 -4.46 -35.82 -13.51
N GLU A 21 -4.77 -36.91 -14.23
CA GLU A 21 -5.86 -37.84 -13.85
C GLU A 21 -5.60 -38.54 -12.52
N GLU A 22 -4.33 -38.77 -12.12
CA GLU A 22 -4.00 -39.37 -10.83
C GLU A 22 -4.50 -38.53 -9.64
N SER A 23 -4.68 -37.22 -9.83
CA SER A 23 -5.20 -36.29 -8.83
C SER A 23 -6.53 -36.73 -8.21
N ARG A 24 -7.41 -37.38 -9.00
CA ARG A 24 -8.74 -37.84 -8.57
C ARG A 24 -8.65 -38.90 -7.49
N ARG A 25 -7.62 -39.74 -7.56
CA ARG A 25 -7.33 -40.83 -6.63
C ARG A 25 -6.51 -40.38 -5.43
N ARG A 26 -5.93 -39.16 -5.48
CA ARG A 26 -5.12 -38.60 -4.39
C ARG A 26 -6.00 -37.82 -3.39
N GLY A 27 -5.45 -37.64 -2.20
CA GLY A 27 -6.08 -36.83 -1.14
C GLY A 27 -6.06 -35.34 -1.47
N LEU A 28 -7.09 -34.61 -1.02
CA LEU A 28 -7.24 -33.17 -1.27
C LEU A 28 -6.06 -32.33 -0.76
N TRP A 29 -5.37 -32.81 0.28
CA TRP A 29 -4.21 -32.13 0.86
C TRP A 29 -3.11 -31.82 -0.16
N GLN A 30 -2.89 -32.67 -1.16
CA GLN A 30 -1.89 -32.41 -2.20
C GLN A 30 -2.27 -31.18 -3.04
N GLY A 31 -3.56 -30.98 -3.28
CA GLY A 31 -4.10 -29.81 -3.97
C GLY A 31 -3.98 -28.53 -3.15
N ILE A 32 -4.30 -28.60 -1.86
CA ILE A 32 -4.13 -27.46 -0.93
C ILE A 32 -2.64 -27.09 -0.83
N LEU A 33 -1.75 -28.08 -0.74
CA LEU A 33 -0.32 -27.84 -0.69
C LEU A 33 0.20 -27.22 -2.00
N SER A 34 -0.25 -27.71 -3.16
CA SER A 34 0.04 -27.10 -4.48
C SER A 34 -0.36 -25.62 -4.53
N PHE A 35 -1.55 -25.31 -4.01
CA PHE A 35 -2.05 -23.95 -3.92
C PHE A 35 -1.20 -23.04 -3.01
N LEU A 36 -0.92 -23.49 -1.79
CA LEU A 36 -0.14 -22.71 -0.82
C LEU A 36 1.31 -22.49 -1.30
N LEU A 37 1.93 -23.53 -1.86
CA LEU A 37 3.28 -23.41 -2.44
C LEU A 37 3.30 -22.50 -3.67
N GLY A 38 2.27 -22.56 -4.52
CA GLY A 38 2.11 -21.65 -5.65
C GLY A 38 2.05 -20.18 -5.21
N LEU A 39 1.25 -19.88 -4.18
CA LEU A 39 1.18 -18.54 -3.58
C LEU A 39 2.51 -18.11 -2.95
N ALA A 40 3.19 -19.01 -2.24
CA ALA A 40 4.48 -18.73 -1.63
C ALA A 40 5.55 -18.40 -2.68
N LEU A 41 5.60 -19.15 -3.78
CA LEU A 41 6.51 -18.86 -4.90
C LEU A 41 6.17 -17.53 -5.56
N PHE A 42 4.88 -17.26 -5.79
CA PHE A 42 4.44 -15.99 -6.35
C PHE A 42 4.84 -14.81 -5.46
N PHE A 43 4.67 -14.93 -4.14
CA PHE A 43 5.16 -13.97 -3.15
C PHE A 43 6.67 -13.73 -3.28
N CYS A 44 7.47 -14.80 -3.32
CA CYS A 44 8.92 -14.70 -3.50
C CYS A 44 9.30 -14.01 -4.82
N GLY A 45 8.59 -14.28 -5.91
CA GLY A 45 8.80 -13.63 -7.20
C GLY A 45 8.55 -12.11 -7.14
N LEU A 46 7.49 -11.69 -6.45
CA LEU A 46 7.16 -10.28 -6.24
C LEU A 46 8.21 -9.55 -5.38
N THR A 47 8.60 -10.14 -4.25
CA THR A 47 9.58 -9.52 -3.33
C THR A 47 10.98 -9.47 -3.95
N ALA A 48 11.45 -10.59 -4.51
CA ALA A 48 12.75 -10.65 -5.19
C ALA A 48 12.78 -9.73 -6.41
N GLY A 49 11.70 -9.68 -7.20
CA GLY A 49 11.58 -8.79 -8.35
C GLY A 49 11.65 -7.31 -7.94
N SER A 50 10.95 -6.92 -6.87
CA SER A 50 10.96 -5.55 -6.36
C SER A 50 12.34 -5.13 -5.83
N ALA A 51 13.08 -6.04 -5.19
CA ALA A 51 14.43 -5.77 -4.72
C ALA A 51 15.42 -5.67 -5.89
N ALA A 52 15.40 -6.63 -6.81
CA ALA A 52 16.38 -6.73 -7.90
C ALA A 52 16.22 -5.65 -8.98
N SER A 53 15.00 -5.19 -9.22
CA SER A 53 14.71 -4.20 -10.29
C SER A 53 15.04 -2.76 -9.93
N PHE A 54 15.12 -2.41 -8.65
CA PHE A 54 15.25 -1.01 -8.24
C PHE A 54 16.52 -0.34 -8.76
N SER A 55 17.70 -0.93 -8.54
CA SER A 55 18.95 -0.31 -8.99
C SER A 55 18.99 -0.08 -10.51
N PRO A 56 18.62 -1.07 -11.36
CA PRO A 56 18.48 -0.83 -12.80
C PRO A 56 17.47 0.27 -13.17
N LEU A 57 16.31 0.33 -12.51
CA LEU A 57 15.29 1.35 -12.78
C LEU A 57 15.76 2.74 -12.36
N TYR A 58 16.38 2.86 -11.18
CA TYR A 58 16.94 4.10 -10.67
C TYR A 58 18.04 4.64 -11.60
N LYS A 59 18.93 3.77 -12.10
CA LYS A 59 19.96 4.16 -13.09
C LYS A 59 19.37 4.64 -14.42
N LYS A 60 18.17 4.20 -14.79
CA LYS A 60 17.42 4.63 -15.99
C LYS A 60 16.48 5.81 -15.72
N ALA A 61 16.57 6.43 -14.55
CA ALA A 61 15.80 7.61 -14.18
C ALA A 61 16.73 8.83 -14.10
N GLY A 62 17.35 9.18 -15.22
CA GLY A 62 18.30 10.29 -15.32
C GLY A 62 17.63 11.61 -14.92
N SER A 63 16.44 11.88 -15.45
CA SER A 63 15.68 13.10 -15.15
C SER A 63 15.37 13.25 -13.65
N PHE A 64 15.08 12.12 -13.00
CA PHE A 64 14.84 12.07 -11.56
C PHE A 64 16.13 12.29 -10.75
N ARG A 65 17.23 11.65 -11.14
CA ARG A 65 18.54 11.81 -10.46
C ARG A 65 19.05 13.24 -10.57
N GLU A 66 18.94 13.87 -11.73
CA GLU A 66 19.26 15.29 -11.91
C GLU A 66 18.43 16.18 -10.98
N PHE A 67 17.14 15.88 -10.82
CA PHE A 67 16.29 16.58 -9.86
C PHE A 67 16.79 16.44 -8.42
N LEU A 68 17.19 15.23 -7.99
CA LEU A 68 17.77 15.03 -6.67
C LEU A 68 19.08 15.80 -6.48
N TYR A 69 19.93 15.81 -7.51
CA TYR A 69 21.22 16.49 -7.45
C TYR A 69 21.06 18.00 -7.36
N LYS A 70 19.99 18.56 -7.95
CA LYS A 70 19.65 19.96 -7.77
C LYS A 70 19.48 20.35 -6.30
N ALA A 71 18.96 19.45 -5.45
CA ALA A 71 18.90 19.70 -4.01
C ALA A 71 20.30 19.80 -3.40
N ALA A 72 21.20 18.85 -3.71
CA ALA A 72 22.60 18.89 -3.26
C ALA A 72 23.33 20.16 -3.74
N ASP A 73 23.20 20.49 -5.03
CA ASP A 73 23.81 21.67 -5.65
C ASP A 73 23.33 22.99 -5.04
N ASN A 74 22.13 22.99 -4.45
CA ASN A 74 21.55 24.12 -3.73
C ASN A 74 21.74 24.05 -2.20
N ALA A 75 22.76 23.31 -1.75
CA ALA A 75 23.18 23.17 -0.36
C ALA A 75 22.09 22.59 0.56
N VAL A 76 21.36 21.58 0.09
CA VAL A 76 20.48 20.76 0.93
C VAL A 76 21.22 19.52 1.38
N THR A 77 21.43 19.41 2.69
CA THR A 77 22.00 18.23 3.35
C THR A 77 20.90 17.49 4.11
N VAL A 78 20.80 16.17 3.93
CA VAL A 78 19.93 15.29 4.72
C VAL A 78 20.78 14.30 5.51
N GLU A 79 20.78 14.41 6.83
CA GLU A 79 21.40 13.46 7.75
C GLU A 79 20.32 12.51 8.28
N VAL A 80 20.53 11.20 8.14
CA VAL A 80 19.74 10.18 8.84
C VAL A 80 20.57 9.68 10.00
N LYS A 81 20.03 9.83 11.21
CA LYS A 81 20.69 9.40 12.44
C LYS A 81 19.69 8.94 13.48
N ASP A 82 19.97 7.81 14.14
CA ASP A 82 19.12 7.24 15.19
C ASP A 82 17.65 7.06 14.71
N GLY A 83 17.49 6.70 13.44
CA GLY A 83 16.18 6.50 12.82
C GLY A 83 15.38 7.77 12.50
N LYS A 84 16.02 8.94 12.51
CA LYS A 84 15.41 10.23 12.17
C LYS A 84 16.21 10.97 11.12
N ALA A 85 15.52 11.56 10.15
CA ALA A 85 16.10 12.51 9.20
C ALA A 85 16.15 13.92 9.80
N ARG A 86 17.22 14.64 9.51
CA ARG A 86 17.43 16.06 9.76
C ARG A 86 17.96 16.71 8.50
N ALA A 87 17.33 17.80 8.08
CA ALA A 87 17.77 18.58 6.95
C ALA A 87 18.41 19.88 7.40
N SER A 88 19.49 20.24 6.70
CA SER A 88 20.06 21.59 6.70
C SER A 88 19.93 22.15 5.29
N ILE A 89 19.32 23.32 5.16
CA ILE A 89 19.08 23.97 3.87
C ILE A 89 19.87 25.27 3.88
N ARG A 90 20.92 25.36 3.05
CA ARG A 90 21.84 26.51 2.98
C ARG A 90 22.47 26.88 4.33
N GLY A 91 22.70 25.87 5.18
CA GLY A 91 23.26 26.02 6.52
C GLY A 91 22.24 26.34 7.61
N GLU A 92 20.96 26.52 7.27
CA GLU A 92 19.88 26.70 8.25
C GLU A 92 19.29 25.35 8.66
N ASN A 93 19.29 25.08 9.97
CA ASN A 93 18.63 23.92 10.54
C ASN A 93 17.15 24.24 10.77
N ASN A 94 16.27 23.25 10.58
CA ASN A 94 14.80 23.39 10.72
C ASN A 94 14.10 24.24 9.65
N ALA A 95 14.79 24.59 8.57
CA ALA A 95 14.14 25.10 7.38
C ALA A 95 13.30 23.97 6.73
N ALA A 96 12.28 24.36 5.97
CA ALA A 96 11.44 23.45 5.21
C ALA A 96 11.40 23.87 3.75
N ILE A 97 11.23 22.90 2.86
CA ILE A 97 11.00 23.09 1.42
C ILE A 97 9.63 22.50 1.12
N ASP A 98 8.78 23.25 0.41
CA ASP A 98 7.56 22.71 -0.20
C ASP A 98 7.37 23.33 -1.59
N THR A 99 7.85 22.63 -2.62
CA THR A 99 7.73 23.12 -4.00
C THR A 99 6.32 23.08 -4.57
N PHE A 100 5.37 22.40 -3.93
CA PHE A 100 3.98 22.42 -4.37
C PHE A 100 3.23 23.66 -3.87
N ALA A 101 3.58 24.15 -2.68
CA ALA A 101 2.91 25.28 -2.04
C ALA A 101 3.68 26.61 -2.15
N ASN A 102 4.98 26.58 -2.45
CA ASN A 102 5.85 27.75 -2.46
C ASN A 102 6.58 27.93 -3.80
N ASP A 103 6.22 28.98 -4.54
CA ASP A 103 6.82 29.30 -5.85
C ASP A 103 8.32 29.57 -5.77
N ALA A 104 8.82 30.13 -4.66
CA ALA A 104 10.24 30.38 -4.47
C ALA A 104 11.02 29.07 -4.30
N ASP A 105 10.44 28.10 -3.59
CA ASP A 105 11.02 26.76 -3.48
C ASP A 105 10.95 26.05 -4.82
N ALA A 106 9.82 26.12 -5.54
CA ALA A 106 9.66 25.51 -6.84
C ALA A 106 10.71 26.00 -7.86
N ALA A 107 10.99 27.31 -7.88
CA ALA A 107 12.00 27.89 -8.75
C ALA A 107 13.42 27.31 -8.51
N VAL A 108 13.71 26.91 -7.27
CA VAL A 108 15.03 26.43 -6.86
C VAL A 108 15.12 24.90 -6.89
N TYR A 109 14.10 24.19 -6.45
CA TYR A 109 14.18 22.75 -6.16
C TYR A 109 13.32 21.89 -7.09
N SER A 110 12.36 22.44 -7.83
CA SER A 110 11.68 21.68 -8.87
C SER A 110 12.56 21.58 -10.12
N LEU A 111 12.57 20.40 -10.75
CA LEU A 111 13.28 20.14 -12.00
C LEU A 111 12.62 18.98 -12.73
N ASN A 112 12.58 19.01 -14.07
CA ASN A 112 12.09 17.91 -14.91
C ASN A 112 10.66 17.44 -14.56
N GLY A 113 9.82 18.33 -14.03
CA GLY A 113 8.46 18.01 -13.58
C GLY A 113 8.38 17.37 -12.20
N TYR A 114 9.50 17.23 -11.49
CA TYR A 114 9.55 16.71 -10.13
C TYR A 114 9.43 17.81 -9.07
N ASN A 115 8.84 17.43 -7.94
CA ASN A 115 8.62 18.29 -6.78
C ASN A 115 9.29 17.73 -5.52
N LEU A 116 9.77 18.63 -4.65
CA LEU A 116 10.47 18.30 -3.43
C LEU A 116 9.73 18.88 -2.22
N ILE A 117 9.53 18.03 -1.22
CA ILE A 117 9.11 18.42 0.12
C ILE A 117 10.16 17.90 1.11
N ILE A 118 10.71 18.79 1.91
CA ILE A 118 11.57 18.45 3.04
C ILE A 118 11.06 19.21 4.26
N ASP A 119 10.61 18.48 5.27
CA ASP A 119 10.19 19.05 6.56
C ASP A 119 10.58 18.11 7.69
N THR A 120 11.83 18.26 8.15
CA THR A 120 12.43 17.40 9.18
C THR A 120 12.32 18.01 10.59
N ARG A 121 11.51 19.05 10.76
CA ARG A 121 11.21 19.63 12.08
C ARG A 121 10.57 18.55 12.97
N ASP A 122 10.59 18.77 14.28
CA ASP A 122 10.05 17.81 15.24
C ASP A 122 8.56 17.56 14.98
N GLU A 123 8.23 16.37 14.49
CA GLU A 123 6.86 16.01 14.11
C GLU A 123 5.90 16.03 15.30
N ALA A 124 6.41 15.85 16.53
CA ALA A 124 5.58 15.84 17.74
C ALA A 124 5.09 17.23 18.13
N THR A 125 5.77 18.29 17.66
CA THR A 125 5.54 19.66 18.10
C THR A 125 5.40 20.67 16.94
N THR A 126 5.61 20.24 15.70
CA THR A 126 5.38 21.06 14.50
C THR A 126 3.92 20.93 14.03
N TYR A 127 3.03 21.63 14.73
CA TYR A 127 1.60 21.61 14.45
C TYR A 127 1.25 22.29 13.12
N ASN A 128 0.16 21.87 12.49
CA ASN A 128 -0.41 22.54 11.32
C ASN A 128 -1.40 23.63 11.76
N ASP A 129 -1.51 24.70 10.99
CA ASP A 129 -2.58 25.68 11.14
C ASP A 129 -3.82 25.20 10.36
N PHE A 130 -4.78 24.59 11.04
CA PHE A 130 -5.90 23.89 10.39
C PHE A 130 -7.25 24.44 10.82
N THR A 131 -8.29 24.12 10.03
CA THR A 131 -9.69 24.34 10.41
C THR A 131 -10.51 23.07 10.18
N LEU A 132 -11.61 22.91 10.92
CA LEU A 132 -12.62 21.89 10.64
C LEU A 132 -13.81 22.51 9.93
N THR A 133 -14.25 21.81 8.89
CA THR A 133 -15.55 22.03 8.25
C THR A 133 -16.46 20.83 8.50
N TYR A 134 -17.67 21.10 8.94
CA TYR A 134 -18.72 20.11 9.14
C TYR A 134 -19.67 20.17 7.96
N VAL A 135 -19.90 19.04 7.29
CA VAL A 135 -20.79 18.95 6.13
C VAL A 135 -22.05 18.20 6.54
N LEU A 136 -23.20 18.88 6.45
CA LEU A 136 -24.51 18.33 6.76
C LEU A 136 -25.46 18.63 5.60
N ASN A 137 -26.00 17.59 4.98
CA ASN A 137 -26.90 17.70 3.82
C ASN A 137 -26.33 18.56 2.66
N GLY A 138 -25.02 18.49 2.44
CA GLY A 138 -24.32 19.27 1.41
C GLY A 138 -24.04 20.73 1.78
N LYS A 139 -24.45 21.20 2.98
CA LYS A 139 -24.08 22.51 3.51
C LYS A 139 -22.87 22.39 4.43
N GLU A 140 -21.94 23.32 4.27
CA GLU A 140 -20.73 23.42 5.08
C GLU A 140 -20.94 24.39 6.25
N TYR A 141 -20.40 24.02 7.42
CA TYR A 141 -20.42 24.78 8.66
C TYR A 141 -19.00 24.84 9.23
N SER A 142 -18.58 26.01 9.67
CA SER A 142 -17.38 26.17 10.50
C SER A 142 -17.57 25.51 11.87
N ALA A 143 -16.48 25.31 12.61
CA ALA A 143 -16.56 24.73 13.95
C ALA A 143 -17.37 25.59 14.93
N GLU A 144 -17.31 26.92 14.81
CA GLU A 144 -18.10 27.82 15.63
C GLU A 144 -19.60 27.67 15.34
N GLU A 145 -19.99 27.75 14.06
CA GLU A 145 -21.38 27.58 13.64
C GLU A 145 -21.92 26.19 14.02
N TRP A 146 -21.09 25.15 13.87
CA TRP A 146 -21.46 23.79 14.23
C TRP A 146 -21.75 23.63 15.72
N ARG A 147 -20.98 24.29 16.59
CA ARG A 147 -21.20 24.26 18.04
C ARG A 147 -22.52 24.93 18.42
N SER A 148 -22.98 25.92 17.66
CA SER A 148 -24.26 26.58 17.87
C SER A 148 -25.48 25.78 17.40
N LEU A 149 -25.32 24.74 16.58
CA LEU A 149 -26.43 23.87 16.16
C LEU A 149 -26.93 22.97 17.29
N SER A 150 -28.22 22.65 17.27
CA SER A 150 -28.79 21.75 18.27
C SER A 150 -28.37 20.30 18.03
N GLU A 151 -28.18 19.51 19.09
CA GLU A 151 -27.79 18.09 18.98
C GLU A 151 -28.78 17.23 18.18
N LYS A 152 -30.05 17.67 18.06
CA LYS A 152 -31.06 16.96 17.25
C LYS A 152 -30.79 17.07 15.74
N GLU A 153 -30.11 18.13 15.32
CA GLU A 153 -29.78 18.42 13.91
C GLU A 153 -28.46 17.77 13.47
N LYS A 154 -27.58 17.43 14.41
CA LYS A 154 -26.25 16.83 14.17
C LYS A 154 -26.30 15.33 13.90
N LYS A 155 -27.02 14.91 12.85
CA LYS A 155 -27.08 13.50 12.43
C LYS A 155 -26.55 13.32 11.00
N ASN A 156 -25.78 12.25 10.79
CA ASN A 156 -25.24 11.86 9.48
C ASN A 156 -24.41 12.95 8.78
N TYR A 157 -23.63 13.71 9.56
CA TYR A 157 -22.67 14.68 9.03
C TYR A 157 -21.31 14.02 8.73
N SER A 158 -20.51 14.68 7.90
CA SER A 158 -19.09 14.36 7.73
C SER A 158 -18.21 15.52 8.18
N VAL A 159 -17.00 15.21 8.63
CA VAL A 159 -16.01 16.22 9.05
C VAL A 159 -14.87 16.23 8.05
N LYS A 160 -14.44 17.42 7.67
CA LYS A 160 -13.29 17.66 6.81
C LYS A 160 -12.28 18.53 7.55
N VAL A 161 -11.02 18.11 7.54
CA VAL A 161 -9.90 18.96 7.99
C VAL A 161 -9.40 19.74 6.77
N ASN A 162 -9.33 21.06 6.89
CA ASN A 162 -8.65 21.90 5.93
C ASN A 162 -7.31 22.32 6.54
N TYR A 163 -6.24 21.71 6.05
CA TYR A 163 -4.88 22.00 6.47
C TYR A 163 -4.35 23.25 5.76
N SER A 164 -3.53 24.04 6.45
CA SER A 164 -2.69 25.07 5.83
C SER A 164 -1.41 24.45 5.26
N SER A 165 -0.77 25.11 4.30
CA SER A 165 0.60 24.77 3.87
C SER A 165 1.66 25.23 4.88
N SER A 166 1.27 26.04 5.87
CA SER A 166 2.17 26.59 6.89
C SER A 166 2.00 25.90 8.23
N ALA A 167 3.13 25.77 8.95
CA ALA A 167 3.11 25.35 10.34
C ALA A 167 2.48 26.43 11.24
N LEU A 168 1.80 26.01 12.29
CA LEU A 168 1.29 26.90 13.31
C LEU A 168 2.48 27.51 14.08
N VAL A 169 2.64 28.82 13.99
CA VAL A 169 3.55 29.57 14.87
C VAL A 169 2.84 29.78 16.20
N LEU A 170 3.30 29.07 17.23
CA LEU A 170 2.75 29.12 18.59
C LEU A 170 3.49 30.18 19.43
N THR A 171 3.03 31.43 19.34
CA THR A 171 3.57 32.53 20.15
C THR A 171 2.96 32.53 21.56
N LYS A 172 3.57 33.29 22.47
CA LYS A 172 3.04 33.52 23.82
C LYS A 172 1.58 33.97 23.79
N GLU A 173 1.27 34.96 22.95
CA GLU A 173 -0.05 35.56 22.85
C GLU A 173 -1.11 34.53 22.40
N LYS A 174 -0.76 33.66 21.44
CA LYS A 174 -1.67 32.60 21.00
C LYS A 174 -1.88 31.55 22.10
N ALA A 175 -0.80 31.10 22.73
CA ALA A 175 -0.87 30.09 23.78
C ALA A 175 -1.69 30.58 25.00
N GLU A 176 -1.48 31.83 25.40
CA GLU A 176 -2.28 32.48 26.44
C GLU A 176 -3.74 32.66 26.01
N GLY A 177 -3.98 33.00 24.74
CA GLY A 177 -5.33 33.04 24.16
C GLY A 177 -6.06 31.70 24.25
N TYR A 178 -5.38 30.59 23.95
CA TYR A 178 -5.95 29.24 24.09
C TYR A 178 -6.28 28.92 25.55
N ALA A 179 -5.38 29.21 26.48
CA ALA A 179 -5.63 29.02 27.91
C ALA A 179 -6.80 29.88 28.42
N ALA A 180 -6.86 31.15 28.01
CA ALA A 180 -7.95 32.05 28.34
C ALA A 180 -9.30 31.54 27.82
N TRP A 181 -9.33 31.03 26.58
CA TRP A 181 -10.53 30.42 26.01
C TRP A 181 -11.00 29.19 26.82
N ILE A 182 -10.08 28.27 27.15
CA ILE A 182 -10.40 27.07 27.93
C ILE A 182 -10.96 27.44 29.30
N LEU A 183 -10.36 28.44 29.97
CA LEU A 183 -10.77 28.88 31.31
C LEU A 183 -12.04 29.77 31.29
N GLY A 184 -12.36 30.35 30.15
CA GLY A 184 -13.49 31.26 29.94
C GLY A 184 -14.86 30.58 30.02
N ALA A 185 -15.91 31.37 29.81
CA ALA A 185 -17.30 30.88 29.82
C ALA A 185 -17.66 30.05 28.58
N GLU A 186 -16.92 30.20 27.48
CA GLU A 186 -17.20 29.56 26.19
C GLU A 186 -16.86 28.07 26.14
N CYS A 187 -16.07 27.59 27.09
CA CYS A 187 -15.72 26.19 27.24
C CYS A 187 -16.53 25.58 28.40
N ASP A 188 -17.37 24.58 28.11
CA ASP A 188 -18.16 23.88 29.15
C ASP A 188 -17.44 22.64 29.71
N ASP A 189 -16.30 22.26 29.15
CA ASP A 189 -15.52 21.09 29.57
C ASP A 189 -14.78 21.36 30.90
N LYS A 190 -15.36 20.86 31.99
CA LYS A 190 -14.79 20.97 33.33
C LYS A 190 -13.41 20.29 33.45
N ALA A 191 -13.21 19.16 32.78
CA ALA A 191 -11.94 18.44 32.83
C ALA A 191 -10.85 19.19 32.07
N ALA A 192 -11.19 19.82 30.94
CA ALA A 192 -10.26 20.70 30.24
C ALA A 192 -9.88 21.92 31.09
N LYS A 193 -10.83 22.55 31.79
CA LYS A 193 -10.55 23.65 32.72
C LYS A 193 -9.59 23.25 33.83
N GLU A 194 -9.81 22.11 34.46
CA GLU A 194 -8.93 21.60 35.52
C GLU A 194 -7.52 21.34 35.01
N LYS A 195 -7.39 20.64 33.88
CA LYS A 195 -6.09 20.39 33.23
C LYS A 195 -5.39 21.69 32.85
N CYS A 196 -6.10 22.67 32.33
CA CYS A 196 -5.52 23.96 31.95
C CYS A 196 -5.00 24.73 33.18
N ARG A 197 -5.70 24.71 34.31
CA ARG A 197 -5.21 25.33 35.56
C ARG A 197 -3.91 24.70 36.04
N ALA A 198 -3.75 23.38 35.87
CA ALA A 198 -2.51 22.68 36.22
C ALA A 198 -1.32 23.02 35.30
N LEU A 199 -1.55 23.69 34.16
CA LEU A 199 -0.49 24.18 33.27
C LEU A 199 0.00 25.58 33.65
N LEU A 200 -0.70 26.31 34.52
CA LEU A 200 -0.30 27.65 34.95
C LEU A 200 0.77 27.56 36.06
N ASN A 201 1.62 28.59 36.16
CA ASN A 201 2.51 28.75 37.30
C ASN A 201 1.75 29.36 38.51
N ASP A 202 2.44 29.54 39.63
CA ASP A 202 1.87 30.13 40.85
C ASP A 202 1.38 31.58 40.66
N ALA A 203 1.88 32.28 39.64
CA ALA A 203 1.43 33.62 39.25
C ALA A 203 0.19 33.61 38.33
N GLY A 204 -0.31 32.42 37.95
CA GLY A 204 -1.45 32.27 37.02
C GLY A 204 -1.09 32.47 35.55
N GLU A 205 0.20 32.55 35.22
CA GLU A 205 0.69 32.71 33.85
C GLU A 205 1.01 31.36 33.22
N LEU A 206 0.86 31.26 31.89
CA LEU A 206 1.19 30.04 31.15
C LEU A 206 2.70 30.04 30.81
N PRO A 207 3.50 29.10 31.36
CA PRO A 207 4.92 28.99 31.02
C PRO A 207 5.13 28.46 29.61
N GLU A 208 6.19 28.90 28.93
CA GLU A 208 6.51 28.49 27.55
C GLU A 208 6.58 26.97 27.35
N LYS A 209 7.16 26.25 28.31
CA LYS A 209 7.21 24.77 28.30
C LYS A 209 5.83 24.10 28.19
N ASN A 210 4.76 24.82 28.51
CA ASN A 210 3.38 24.34 28.51
C ASN A 210 2.56 24.84 27.32
N TYR A 211 3.13 25.62 26.39
CA TYR A 211 2.40 26.14 25.23
C TYR A 211 1.80 25.02 24.38
N ASN A 212 2.58 24.00 24.05
CA ASN A 212 2.10 22.84 23.28
C ASN A 212 0.95 22.12 24.01
N ALA A 213 1.07 21.91 25.32
CA ALA A 213 0.04 21.24 26.11
C ALA A 213 -1.26 22.06 26.17
N ALA A 214 -1.17 23.39 26.28
CA ALA A 214 -2.34 24.28 26.24
C ALA A 214 -3.03 24.25 24.87
N TYR A 215 -2.24 24.26 23.78
CA TYR A 215 -2.76 24.14 22.43
C TYR A 215 -3.45 22.79 22.18
N GLU A 216 -2.82 21.66 22.53
CA GLU A 216 -3.42 20.33 22.39
C GLU A 216 -4.72 20.20 23.18
N LEU A 217 -4.77 20.79 24.38
CA LEU A 217 -5.96 20.79 25.23
C LEU A 217 -7.07 21.64 24.62
N TYR A 218 -6.73 22.80 24.06
CA TYR A 218 -7.67 23.65 23.32
C TYR A 218 -8.24 22.90 22.13
N VAL A 219 -7.39 22.28 21.31
CA VAL A 219 -7.82 21.50 20.14
C VAL A 219 -8.78 20.37 20.54
N SER A 220 -8.45 19.63 21.60
CA SER A 220 -9.32 18.55 22.09
C SER A 220 -10.69 19.04 22.60
N ALA A 221 -10.74 20.22 23.22
CA ALA A 221 -11.97 20.78 23.78
C ALA A 221 -12.83 21.49 22.70
N TYR A 222 -12.19 22.22 21.80
CA TYR A 222 -12.85 23.01 20.76
C TYR A 222 -13.26 22.15 19.55
N TYR A 223 -12.40 21.21 19.13
CA TYR A 223 -12.60 20.32 17.98
C TYR A 223 -12.81 18.86 18.41
N SER A 224 -13.82 18.58 19.24
CA SER A 224 -14.04 17.25 19.83
C SER A 224 -14.12 16.09 18.82
N ASP A 225 -14.62 16.36 17.61
CA ASP A 225 -14.72 15.39 16.52
C ASP A 225 -13.41 15.11 15.79
N LEU A 226 -12.37 15.94 15.97
CA LEU A 226 -11.07 15.73 15.33
C LEU A 226 -10.47 14.37 15.71
N SER A 227 -10.68 13.91 16.94
CA SER A 227 -10.24 12.60 17.42
C SER A 227 -10.76 11.41 16.60
N LYS A 228 -11.85 11.60 15.84
CA LYS A 228 -12.42 10.57 14.94
C LYS A 228 -11.67 10.44 13.62
N ILE A 229 -10.91 11.47 13.22
CA ILE A 229 -10.30 11.58 11.89
C ILE A 229 -8.78 11.73 11.93
N GLU A 230 -8.22 12.42 12.94
CA GLU A 230 -6.78 12.57 13.12
C GLU A 230 -6.19 11.30 13.75
N ARG A 231 -5.17 10.74 13.10
CA ARG A 231 -4.59 9.43 13.46
C ARG A 231 -3.21 9.53 14.11
N TYR A 232 -2.55 10.67 13.97
CA TYR A 232 -1.10 10.78 14.25
C TYR A 232 -0.77 11.56 15.52
N GLY A 233 -1.76 12.18 16.17
CA GLY A 233 -1.52 12.94 17.39
C GLY A 233 -2.78 13.51 18.04
N LYS A 234 -2.57 14.33 19.06
CA LYS A 234 -3.64 15.06 19.78
C LYS A 234 -4.12 16.30 19.03
N ALA A 235 -3.28 16.82 18.15
CA ALA A 235 -3.59 17.88 17.20
C ALA A 235 -2.92 17.54 15.86
N PRO A 236 -3.44 18.06 14.73
CA PRO A 236 -2.88 17.80 13.42
C PRO A 236 -1.53 18.49 13.28
N THR A 237 -0.58 17.78 12.68
CA THR A 237 0.79 18.25 12.47
C THR A 237 1.08 18.47 11.00
N MET A 238 2.23 19.07 10.68
CA MET A 238 2.66 19.17 9.28
C MET A 238 2.78 17.79 8.62
N ARG A 239 3.13 16.74 9.37
CA ARG A 239 3.07 15.37 8.87
C ARG A 239 1.65 14.97 8.45
N SER A 240 0.64 15.27 9.26
CA SER A 240 -0.77 15.03 8.90
C SER A 240 -1.14 15.78 7.62
N TYR A 241 -0.68 17.03 7.46
CA TYR A 241 -0.87 17.79 6.23
C TYR A 241 -0.24 17.10 5.00
N TYR A 242 1.06 16.77 5.05
CA TYR A 242 1.73 16.18 3.89
C TYR A 242 1.13 14.82 3.51
N MET A 243 0.81 13.98 4.50
CA MET A 243 0.22 12.67 4.26
C MET A 243 -1.19 12.77 3.68
N ASN A 244 -2.06 13.64 4.21
CA ASN A 244 -3.43 13.77 3.71
C ASN A 244 -3.52 14.57 2.40
N THR A 245 -2.52 15.39 2.08
CA THR A 245 -2.52 16.20 0.86
C THR A 245 -1.86 15.44 -0.29
N TYR A 246 -0.60 15.02 -0.13
CA TYR A 246 0.22 14.55 -1.24
C TYR A 246 0.12 13.03 -1.48
N LEU A 247 -0.40 12.27 -0.51
CA LEU A 247 -0.76 10.86 -0.68
C LEU A 247 -2.27 10.66 -0.92
N ALA A 248 -3.01 11.76 -1.13
CA ALA A 248 -4.42 11.67 -1.45
C ALA A 248 -4.64 10.92 -2.77
N ALA A 249 -5.56 9.97 -2.75
CA ALA A 249 -6.05 9.34 -3.96
C ALA A 249 -7.20 10.16 -4.58
N ASP A 250 -7.27 10.15 -5.91
CA ASP A 250 -8.39 10.67 -6.66
C ASP A 250 -9.59 9.71 -6.59
N LYS A 251 -10.67 10.05 -7.31
CA LYS A 251 -11.91 9.24 -7.37
C LYS A 251 -11.72 7.84 -7.96
N ASN A 252 -10.64 7.62 -8.73
CA ASN A 252 -10.32 6.35 -9.36
C ASN A 252 -9.37 5.51 -8.48
N GLY A 253 -8.86 6.09 -7.39
CA GLY A 253 -7.89 5.45 -6.49
C GLY A 253 -6.43 5.70 -6.90
N ASP A 254 -6.19 6.55 -7.89
CA ASP A 254 -4.83 6.92 -8.32
C ASP A 254 -4.33 8.08 -7.47
N LEU A 255 -3.01 8.18 -7.26
CA LEU A 255 -2.46 9.33 -6.52
C LEU A 255 -2.76 10.62 -7.27
N LYS A 256 -3.25 11.63 -6.55
CA LYS A 256 -3.53 12.96 -7.11
C LYS A 256 -2.26 13.67 -7.60
N TYR A 257 -1.13 13.36 -6.98
CA TYR A 257 0.16 13.93 -7.31
C TYR A 257 1.11 12.80 -7.73
N ASP A 258 1.98 13.10 -8.69
CA ASP A 258 3.04 12.23 -9.17
C ASP A 258 4.39 12.96 -9.15
N ASN A 259 5.46 12.23 -9.44
CA ASN A 259 6.83 12.76 -9.58
C ASN A 259 7.24 13.66 -8.40
N PHE A 260 7.29 13.10 -7.19
CA PHE A 260 7.65 13.83 -5.99
C PHE A 260 8.52 13.04 -5.02
N VAL A 261 9.22 13.79 -4.17
CA VAL A 261 9.92 13.30 -2.99
C VAL A 261 9.44 14.07 -1.78
N VAL A 262 9.03 13.36 -0.74
CA VAL A 262 8.68 13.89 0.57
C VAL A 262 9.60 13.24 1.60
N ILE A 263 10.39 14.05 2.29
CA ILE A 263 11.25 13.63 3.42
C ILE A 263 10.75 14.36 4.67
N LEU A 264 10.20 13.59 5.61
CA LEU A 264 9.83 14.07 6.93
C LEU A 264 10.81 13.53 7.97
N GLN A 265 10.68 13.94 9.24
CA GLN A 265 11.63 13.52 10.27
C GLN A 265 11.73 11.98 10.42
N ASN A 266 10.64 11.22 10.31
CA ASN A 266 10.65 9.77 10.58
C ASN A 266 10.23 8.90 9.40
N ILE A 267 9.63 9.48 8.37
CA ILE A 267 9.01 8.79 7.24
C ILE A 267 9.33 9.53 5.95
N TYR A 268 9.39 8.77 4.87
CA TYR A 268 9.56 9.34 3.53
C TYR A 268 8.58 8.70 2.55
N PHE A 269 8.33 9.44 1.47
CA PHE A 269 7.58 8.98 0.31
C PHE A 269 8.29 9.47 -0.93
N CYS A 270 8.52 8.57 -1.87
CA CYS A 270 9.11 8.91 -3.15
C CYS A 270 8.31 8.21 -4.23
N TYR A 271 7.93 9.00 -5.23
CA TYR A 271 7.19 8.54 -6.39
C TYR A 271 7.83 9.17 -7.62
N PHE A 272 8.39 8.36 -8.51
CA PHE A 272 9.05 8.86 -9.71
C PHE A 272 8.77 7.96 -10.90
N THR A 273 8.84 8.54 -12.09
CA THR A 273 8.78 7.79 -13.34
C THR A 273 10.19 7.70 -13.93
N THR A 274 10.62 6.52 -14.40
CA THR A 274 11.89 6.40 -15.14
C THR A 274 11.79 7.08 -16.51
N ASP A 275 12.92 7.34 -17.16
CA ASP A 275 12.91 7.95 -18.51
C ASP A 275 12.26 7.02 -19.56
N SER A 276 12.10 5.74 -19.23
CA SER A 276 11.37 4.75 -20.03
C SER A 276 9.89 4.63 -19.68
N GLY A 277 9.34 5.52 -18.85
CA GLY A 277 7.93 5.54 -18.49
C GLY A 277 7.50 4.55 -17.40
N VAL A 278 8.45 3.95 -16.65
CA VAL A 278 8.12 3.01 -15.56
C VAL A 278 7.96 3.76 -14.26
N THR A 279 6.77 3.69 -13.66
CA THR A 279 6.52 4.31 -12.36
C THR A 279 7.07 3.47 -11.22
N VAL A 280 7.86 4.12 -10.35
CA VAL A 280 8.51 3.54 -9.19
C VAL A 280 8.09 4.31 -7.95
N SER A 281 7.75 3.57 -6.89
CA SER A 281 7.43 4.17 -5.59
C SER A 281 8.14 3.46 -4.45
N THR A 282 8.70 4.25 -3.54
CA THR A 282 9.25 3.79 -2.27
C THR A 282 8.70 4.63 -1.13
N ASN A 283 8.34 3.97 -0.05
CA ASN A 283 7.90 4.62 1.18
C ASN A 283 8.30 3.76 2.36
N GLY A 284 8.64 4.40 3.47
CA GLY A 284 9.10 3.70 4.65
C GLY A 284 9.61 4.65 5.71
N TYR A 285 10.19 4.08 6.76
CA TYR A 285 10.62 4.82 7.93
C TYR A 285 12.15 4.90 8.00
N PHE A 286 12.66 6.02 8.49
CA PHE A 286 14.10 6.21 8.67
C PHE A 286 14.70 5.31 9.77
N LYS A 287 13.89 4.83 10.72
CA LYS A 287 14.32 3.84 11.74
C LYS A 287 14.82 2.51 11.17
N ASP A 288 14.43 2.20 9.94
CA ASP A 288 14.79 0.95 9.27
C ASP A 288 15.99 1.17 8.32
N MET A 289 16.62 2.34 8.36
CA MET A 289 17.79 2.73 7.56
C MET A 289 19.05 2.81 8.43
N PRO A 290 20.24 2.59 7.85
CA PRO A 290 21.50 2.91 8.50
C PRO A 290 21.67 4.44 8.63
N ASP A 291 22.49 4.84 9.60
CA ASP A 291 22.95 6.23 9.71
C ASP A 291 23.77 6.61 8.46
N LEU A 292 23.44 7.75 7.84
CA LEU A 292 24.10 8.25 6.65
C LEU A 292 23.89 9.76 6.48
N THR A 293 24.65 10.38 5.58
CA THR A 293 24.50 11.80 5.23
C THR A 293 24.50 11.96 3.71
N ALA A 294 23.52 12.70 3.19
CA ALA A 294 23.40 13.05 1.79
C ALA A 294 23.60 14.56 1.61
N ASP A 295 24.77 14.94 1.14
CA ASP A 295 25.20 16.32 0.87
C ASP A 295 25.74 16.53 -0.56
N SER A 296 25.74 15.47 -1.35
CA SER A 296 26.35 15.39 -2.68
C SER A 296 25.54 14.45 -3.57
N PRO A 297 25.68 14.51 -4.90
CA PRO A 297 25.00 13.59 -5.80
C PRO A 297 25.17 12.11 -5.43
N ALA A 298 26.37 11.70 -5.03
CA ALA A 298 26.65 10.34 -4.57
C ALA A 298 25.94 10.01 -3.25
N GLY A 299 25.91 10.95 -2.30
CA GLY A 299 25.19 10.79 -1.04
C GLY A 299 23.67 10.67 -1.24
N TYR A 300 23.09 11.40 -2.21
CA TYR A 300 21.68 11.23 -2.57
C TYR A 300 21.42 9.87 -3.25
N ASP A 301 22.31 9.40 -4.14
CA ASP A 301 22.20 8.03 -4.70
C ASP A 301 22.20 6.96 -3.58
N GLU A 302 23.05 7.14 -2.55
CA GLU A 302 23.11 6.25 -1.38
C GLU A 302 21.85 6.33 -0.52
N LEU A 303 21.40 7.55 -0.19
CA LEU A 303 20.16 7.80 0.56
C LEU A 303 18.98 7.10 -0.09
N PHE A 304 18.77 7.28 -1.39
CA PHE A 304 17.62 6.68 -2.09
C PHE A 304 17.72 5.16 -2.22
N SER A 305 18.93 4.63 -2.35
CA SER A 305 19.17 3.18 -2.31
C SER A 305 18.83 2.60 -0.93
N ALA A 306 19.23 3.29 0.14
CA ALA A 306 18.91 2.91 1.51
C ALA A 306 17.41 3.05 1.83
N MET A 307 16.75 4.10 1.33
CA MET A 307 15.30 4.26 1.41
C MET A 307 14.59 3.07 0.74
N HIS A 308 14.94 2.72 -0.50
CA HIS A 308 14.32 1.55 -1.14
C HIS A 308 14.54 0.25 -0.34
N ALA A 309 15.74 0.01 0.16
CA ALA A 309 16.04 -1.16 0.99
C ALA A 309 15.18 -1.20 2.28
N ALA A 310 15.05 -0.08 2.97
CA ALA A 310 14.24 0.06 4.18
C ALA A 310 12.72 -0.12 3.92
N SER A 311 12.25 0.10 2.69
CA SER A 311 10.85 -0.14 2.33
C SER A 311 10.47 -1.62 2.21
N SER A 312 11.45 -2.53 2.22
CA SER A 312 11.26 -3.96 1.89
C SER A 312 10.21 -4.65 2.74
N ASP A 313 10.18 -4.40 4.05
CA ASP A 313 9.21 -5.00 4.98
C ASP A 313 7.78 -4.52 4.69
N ILE A 314 7.59 -3.22 4.48
CA ILE A 314 6.28 -2.64 4.14
C ILE A 314 5.78 -3.19 2.80
N VAL A 315 6.68 -3.27 1.81
CA VAL A 315 6.38 -3.85 0.50
C VAL A 315 5.98 -5.32 0.63
N ALA A 316 6.69 -6.10 1.43
CA ALA A 316 6.37 -7.50 1.70
C ALA A 316 5.00 -7.66 2.37
N VAL A 317 4.68 -6.85 3.39
CA VAL A 317 3.35 -6.86 4.03
C VAL A 317 2.25 -6.51 3.03
N ASN A 318 2.46 -5.49 2.20
CA ASN A 318 1.49 -5.10 1.17
C ASN A 318 1.26 -6.22 0.15
N TYR A 319 2.31 -6.86 -0.35
CA TYR A 319 2.16 -8.01 -1.23
C TYR A 319 1.44 -9.17 -0.55
N PHE A 320 1.71 -9.44 0.73
CA PHE A 320 0.99 -10.47 1.47
C PHE A 320 -0.51 -10.17 1.54
N LEU A 321 -0.90 -8.94 1.91
CA LEU A 321 -2.31 -8.53 1.96
C LEU A 321 -2.99 -8.63 0.59
N TYR A 322 -2.32 -8.22 -0.48
CA TYR A 322 -2.86 -8.37 -1.84
C TYR A 322 -2.92 -9.83 -2.29
N LEU A 323 -1.98 -10.68 -1.89
CA LEU A 323 -2.02 -12.10 -2.17
C LEU A 323 -3.12 -12.84 -1.40
N VAL A 324 -3.49 -12.40 -0.19
CA VAL A 324 -4.69 -12.91 0.49
C VAL A 324 -5.93 -12.66 -0.37
N ARG A 325 -6.04 -11.47 -0.97
CA ARG A 325 -7.13 -11.15 -1.92
C ARG A 325 -7.07 -12.03 -3.17
N VAL A 326 -5.89 -12.24 -3.75
CA VAL A 326 -5.70 -13.16 -4.90
C VAL A 326 -6.06 -14.58 -4.53
N ALA A 327 -5.69 -15.04 -3.33
CA ALA A 327 -6.03 -16.36 -2.84
C ALA A 327 -7.55 -16.55 -2.73
N MET A 328 -8.28 -15.54 -2.26
CA MET A 328 -9.75 -15.56 -2.24
C MET A 328 -10.34 -15.70 -3.65
N PHE A 329 -9.87 -14.88 -4.61
CA PHE A 329 -10.34 -14.98 -6.00
C PHE A 329 -9.97 -16.32 -6.66
N ALA A 330 -8.77 -16.83 -6.38
CA ALA A 330 -8.31 -18.11 -6.87
C ALA A 330 -9.14 -19.27 -6.29
N LEU A 331 -9.52 -19.22 -5.02
CA LEU A 331 -10.44 -20.19 -4.41
C LEU A 331 -11.84 -20.13 -5.03
N ILE A 332 -12.38 -18.92 -5.26
CA ILE A 332 -13.67 -18.76 -5.96
C ILE A 332 -13.57 -19.35 -7.37
N ALA A 333 -12.51 -19.01 -8.12
CA ALA A 333 -12.27 -19.55 -9.45
C ALA A 333 -12.15 -21.08 -9.44
N TRP A 334 -11.49 -21.65 -8.43
CA TRP A 334 -11.40 -23.09 -8.24
C TRP A 334 -12.79 -23.73 -8.08
N ILE A 335 -13.58 -23.20 -7.14
CA ILE A 335 -14.91 -23.72 -6.80
C ILE A 335 -15.84 -23.62 -8.00
N VAL A 336 -15.94 -22.43 -8.61
CA VAL A 336 -16.83 -22.17 -9.75
C VAL A 336 -16.43 -22.99 -10.96
N SER A 337 -15.13 -23.05 -11.30
CA SER A 337 -14.67 -23.86 -12.44
C SER A 337 -14.98 -25.33 -12.24
N SER A 338 -14.75 -25.86 -11.04
CA SER A 338 -15.03 -27.25 -10.71
C SER A 338 -16.53 -27.58 -10.79
N LEU A 339 -17.39 -26.64 -10.37
CA LEU A 339 -18.83 -26.76 -10.50
C LEU A 339 -19.25 -26.79 -11.98
N LEU A 340 -18.74 -25.87 -12.80
CA LEU A 340 -19.03 -25.83 -14.24
C LEU A 340 -18.56 -27.10 -14.95
N ILE A 341 -17.37 -27.59 -14.63
CA ILE A 341 -16.85 -28.87 -15.11
C ILE A 341 -17.79 -30.02 -14.73
N SER A 342 -18.27 -30.03 -13.48
CA SER A 342 -19.20 -31.06 -12.99
C SER A 342 -20.54 -31.04 -13.72
N VAL A 343 -21.10 -29.85 -13.97
CA VAL A 343 -22.33 -29.66 -14.75
C VAL A 343 -22.14 -30.13 -16.19
N CYS A 344 -21.03 -29.78 -16.82
CA CYS A 344 -20.69 -30.30 -18.15
C CYS A 344 -20.58 -31.82 -18.13
N GLY A 345 -19.93 -32.39 -17.10
CA GLY A 345 -19.79 -33.83 -16.85
C GLY A 345 -21.13 -34.55 -16.84
N TRP A 346 -22.10 -33.95 -16.14
CA TRP A 346 -23.46 -34.46 -16.05
C TRP A 346 -24.20 -34.38 -17.39
N ILE A 347 -24.18 -33.23 -18.08
CA ILE A 347 -24.81 -33.05 -19.39
C ILE A 347 -24.22 -34.02 -20.43
N GLY A 348 -22.89 -34.15 -20.45
CA GLY A 348 -22.16 -35.01 -21.36
C GLY A 348 -22.12 -36.49 -20.97
N ARG A 349 -22.85 -36.89 -19.91
CA ARG A 349 -22.90 -38.28 -19.39
C ARG A 349 -21.52 -38.90 -19.11
N CYS A 350 -20.54 -38.10 -18.70
CA CYS A 350 -19.18 -38.57 -18.41
C CYS A 350 -19.04 -38.94 -16.91
N ALA A 351 -18.93 -40.23 -16.61
CA ALA A 351 -18.91 -40.77 -15.25
C ALA A 351 -17.79 -40.20 -14.36
N ASP A 352 -16.62 -39.90 -14.93
CA ASP A 352 -15.47 -39.39 -14.17
C ASP A 352 -15.56 -37.92 -13.78
N LEU A 353 -16.42 -37.16 -14.48
CA LEU A 353 -16.51 -35.70 -14.38
C LEU A 353 -17.82 -35.24 -13.75
N LYS A 354 -18.85 -36.08 -13.70
CA LYS A 354 -20.15 -35.73 -13.11
C LYS A 354 -20.08 -35.38 -11.61
N GLU A 355 -19.05 -35.85 -10.91
CA GLU A 355 -18.86 -35.59 -9.47
C GLU A 355 -18.00 -34.36 -9.20
N TYR A 356 -18.57 -33.40 -8.48
CA TYR A 356 -17.87 -32.16 -8.10
C TYR A 356 -16.53 -32.40 -7.41
N GLY A 357 -16.46 -33.38 -6.49
CA GLY A 357 -15.22 -33.69 -5.77
C GLY A 357 -14.10 -34.18 -6.70
N SER A 358 -14.43 -34.91 -7.76
CA SER A 358 -13.48 -35.37 -8.77
C SER A 358 -12.95 -34.19 -9.60
N ALA A 359 -13.86 -33.31 -10.07
CA ALA A 359 -13.50 -32.09 -10.80
C ALA A 359 -12.63 -31.15 -9.95
N PHE A 360 -13.00 -30.98 -8.68
CA PHE A 360 -12.29 -30.12 -7.72
C PHE A 360 -10.86 -30.60 -7.46
N LYS A 361 -10.66 -31.90 -7.25
CA LYS A 361 -9.31 -32.47 -7.07
C LYS A 361 -8.47 -32.36 -8.34
N SER A 362 -9.09 -32.53 -9.51
CA SER A 362 -8.38 -32.45 -10.79
C SER A 362 -7.82 -31.07 -11.08
N PHE A 363 -8.55 -30.02 -10.71
CA PHE A 363 -8.11 -28.64 -10.84
C PHE A 363 -6.91 -28.33 -9.93
N ALA A 364 -6.88 -28.91 -8.74
CA ALA A 364 -5.95 -28.57 -7.66
C ALA A 364 -4.47 -28.74 -8.02
N THR A 365 -4.16 -29.62 -8.96
CA THR A 365 -2.77 -29.93 -9.33
C THR A 365 -2.09 -28.86 -10.17
N PHE A 366 -2.83 -27.88 -10.69
CA PHE A 366 -2.29 -26.87 -11.61
C PHE A 366 -1.80 -25.60 -10.93
N TRP A 367 -2.11 -25.41 -9.65
CA TRP A 367 -1.77 -24.20 -8.91
C TRP A 367 -0.27 -23.97 -8.79
N LEU A 368 0.52 -25.00 -8.47
CA LEU A 368 1.96 -24.85 -8.26
C LEU A 368 2.67 -24.30 -9.50
N PHE A 369 2.44 -24.91 -10.67
CA PHE A 369 3.09 -24.47 -11.91
C PHE A 369 2.60 -23.09 -12.36
N SER A 370 1.32 -22.79 -12.13
CA SER A 370 0.79 -21.43 -12.35
C SER A 370 1.46 -20.41 -11.42
N GLY A 371 1.76 -20.80 -10.18
CA GLY A 371 2.53 -20.03 -9.21
C GLY A 371 3.98 -19.80 -9.61
N VAL A 372 4.66 -20.84 -10.14
CA VAL A 372 6.00 -20.70 -10.72
C VAL A 372 5.99 -19.68 -11.88
N THR A 373 5.01 -19.79 -12.78
CA THR A 373 4.90 -18.90 -13.93
C THR A 373 4.60 -17.46 -13.50
N ALA A 374 3.69 -17.28 -12.54
CA ALA A 374 3.40 -15.98 -11.93
C ALA A 374 4.63 -15.38 -11.24
N ALA A 375 5.40 -16.20 -10.51
CA ALA A 375 6.64 -15.77 -9.86
C ALA A 375 7.67 -15.26 -10.87
N ILE A 376 7.91 -16.02 -11.95
CA ILE A 376 8.84 -15.63 -13.03
C ILE A 376 8.33 -14.36 -13.73
N ALA A 377 7.06 -14.31 -14.09
CA ALA A 377 6.47 -13.17 -14.78
C ALA A 377 6.51 -11.89 -13.94
N SER A 378 6.25 -11.98 -12.63
CA SER A 378 6.35 -10.82 -11.75
C SER A 378 7.80 -10.43 -11.45
N PHE A 379 8.71 -11.40 -11.35
CA PHE A 379 10.15 -11.11 -11.22
C PHE A 379 10.70 -10.40 -12.45
N VAL A 380 10.39 -10.88 -13.66
CA VAL A 380 10.84 -10.25 -14.91
C VAL A 380 10.08 -8.94 -15.14
N GLY A 381 8.78 -8.93 -14.89
CA GLY A 381 7.90 -7.78 -15.06
C GLY A 381 8.31 -6.60 -14.21
N SER A 382 8.89 -6.80 -13.01
CA SER A 382 9.35 -5.69 -12.16
C SER A 382 10.44 -4.83 -12.80
N PHE A 383 11.17 -5.32 -13.82
CA PHE A 383 12.17 -4.54 -14.54
C PHE A 383 11.59 -3.62 -15.62
N PHE A 384 10.30 -3.78 -15.96
CA PHE A 384 9.67 -3.11 -17.11
C PHE A 384 8.29 -2.53 -16.81
N LEU A 385 7.65 -2.94 -15.73
CA LEU A 385 6.29 -2.58 -15.37
C LEU A 385 6.27 -1.89 -14.00
N SER A 386 5.28 -1.03 -13.78
CA SER A 386 4.99 -0.52 -12.44
C SER A 386 4.66 -1.67 -11.49
N ARG A 387 4.87 -1.46 -10.18
CA ARG A 387 4.56 -2.46 -9.14
C ARG A 387 3.14 -3.02 -9.28
N THR A 388 2.16 -2.15 -9.49
CA THR A 388 0.75 -2.52 -9.65
C THR A 388 0.51 -3.37 -10.90
N ALA A 389 1.08 -2.97 -12.04
CA ALA A 389 0.94 -3.72 -13.29
C ALA A 389 1.63 -5.10 -13.22
N GLY A 390 2.85 -5.17 -12.68
CA GLY A 390 3.58 -6.43 -12.47
C GLY A 390 2.87 -7.39 -11.51
N PHE A 391 2.21 -6.85 -10.48
CA PHE A 391 1.37 -7.63 -9.57
C PHE A 391 0.16 -8.23 -10.29
N TRP A 392 -0.63 -7.42 -11.02
CA TRP A 392 -1.84 -7.91 -11.69
C TRP A 392 -1.55 -8.85 -12.85
N LEU A 393 -0.43 -8.67 -13.56
CA LEU A 393 0.06 -9.65 -14.54
C LEU A 393 0.31 -11.01 -13.89
N GLY A 394 1.06 -11.04 -12.77
CA GLY A 394 1.31 -12.26 -12.02
C GLY A 394 0.03 -12.91 -11.48
N ALA A 395 -0.87 -12.11 -10.90
CA ALA A 395 -2.15 -12.59 -10.38
C ALA A 395 -3.04 -13.19 -11.50
N GLY A 396 -3.09 -12.51 -12.65
CA GLY A 396 -3.80 -12.98 -13.83
C GLY A 396 -3.23 -14.30 -14.35
N LEU A 397 -1.91 -14.45 -14.39
CA LEU A 397 -1.26 -15.71 -14.78
C LEU A 397 -1.51 -16.82 -13.76
N TYR A 398 -1.44 -16.51 -12.46
CA TYR A 398 -1.67 -17.49 -11.39
C TYR A 398 -3.06 -18.13 -11.47
N ILE A 399 -4.09 -17.30 -11.65
CA ILE A 399 -5.48 -17.77 -11.75
C ILE A 399 -5.78 -18.31 -13.15
N GLY A 400 -5.46 -17.54 -14.18
CA GLY A 400 -5.83 -17.82 -15.57
C GLY A 400 -5.20 -19.10 -16.10
N LEU A 401 -3.92 -19.36 -15.82
CA LEU A 401 -3.26 -20.59 -16.29
C LEU A 401 -3.83 -21.83 -15.60
N ALA A 402 -4.12 -21.76 -14.30
CA ALA A 402 -4.72 -22.87 -13.57
C ALA A 402 -6.12 -23.19 -14.12
N VAL A 403 -6.94 -22.16 -14.37
CA VAL A 403 -8.29 -22.31 -14.95
C VAL A 403 -8.22 -22.86 -16.37
N PHE A 404 -7.39 -22.26 -17.23
CA PHE A 404 -7.23 -22.71 -18.61
C PHE A 404 -6.79 -24.17 -18.67
N ARG A 405 -5.78 -24.53 -17.87
CA ARG A 405 -5.27 -25.90 -17.86
C ARG A 405 -6.28 -26.89 -17.31
N ALA A 406 -7.07 -26.49 -16.32
CA ALA A 406 -8.17 -27.32 -15.86
C ALA A 406 -9.23 -27.53 -16.95
N ILE A 407 -9.60 -26.50 -17.70
CA ILE A 407 -10.55 -26.65 -18.82
C ILE A 407 -10.01 -27.65 -19.85
N GLU A 408 -8.75 -27.49 -20.28
CA GLU A 408 -8.13 -28.39 -21.26
C GLU A 408 -8.03 -29.83 -20.74
N GLN A 409 -7.65 -30.04 -19.48
CA GLN A 409 -7.65 -31.37 -18.86
C GLN A 409 -9.02 -32.05 -18.94
N ASN A 410 -10.09 -31.28 -18.70
CA ASN A 410 -11.44 -31.83 -18.72
C ASN A 410 -11.91 -32.12 -20.14
N ILE A 411 -11.58 -31.29 -21.11
CA ILE A 411 -11.82 -31.57 -22.55
C ILE A 411 -11.12 -32.88 -22.95
N TYR A 412 -9.86 -33.08 -22.53
CA TYR A 412 -9.13 -34.32 -22.80
C TYR A 412 -9.85 -35.54 -22.21
N VAL A 413 -10.29 -35.47 -20.96
CA VAL A 413 -11.00 -36.58 -20.29
C VAL A 413 -12.30 -36.90 -21.02
N PHE A 414 -13.06 -35.88 -21.43
CA PHE A 414 -14.27 -36.06 -22.24
C PHE A 414 -13.99 -36.76 -23.57
N ALA A 415 -12.98 -36.29 -24.30
CA ALA A 415 -12.61 -36.85 -25.59
C ALA A 415 -12.17 -38.32 -25.47
N LYS A 416 -11.34 -38.61 -24.47
CA LYS A 416 -10.86 -39.96 -24.16
C LYS A 416 -12.02 -40.92 -23.85
N ARG A 417 -12.93 -40.54 -22.94
CA ARG A 417 -14.08 -41.38 -22.57
C ARG A 417 -15.05 -41.61 -23.73
N ARG A 418 -15.25 -40.61 -24.59
CA ARG A 418 -16.08 -40.77 -25.78
C ARG A 418 -15.46 -41.71 -26.81
N LYS A 419 -14.12 -41.76 -26.88
CA LYS A 419 -13.39 -42.71 -27.73
C LYS A 419 -13.52 -44.13 -27.19
N GLU A 420 -13.22 -44.32 -25.90
CA GLU A 420 -13.35 -45.62 -25.22
C GLU A 420 -14.77 -46.18 -25.36
N ALA A 421 -15.82 -45.38 -25.11
CA ALA A 421 -17.21 -45.82 -25.26
C ALA A 421 -17.62 -46.17 -26.70
N ARG A 422 -16.91 -45.65 -27.72
CA ARG A 422 -17.14 -46.04 -29.12
C ARG A 422 -16.44 -47.35 -29.44
N GLU A 423 -15.21 -47.51 -28.98
CA GLU A 423 -14.43 -48.73 -29.15
C GLU A 423 -15.11 -49.93 -28.45
N GLU A 424 -15.59 -49.75 -27.22
CA GLU A 424 -16.38 -50.77 -26.49
C GLU A 424 -17.67 -51.15 -27.23
N ALA A 425 -18.37 -50.18 -27.83
CA ALA A 425 -19.58 -50.43 -28.62
C ALA A 425 -19.28 -51.11 -29.97
N GLU A 426 -18.11 -50.89 -30.56
CA GLU A 426 -17.67 -51.56 -31.78
C GLU A 426 -17.25 -53.01 -31.50
N GLU A 427 -16.54 -53.27 -30.38
CA GLU A 427 -16.17 -54.62 -29.93
C GLU A 427 -17.39 -55.46 -29.56
N GLU A 428 -18.36 -54.90 -28.82
CA GLU A 428 -19.62 -55.60 -28.48
C GLU A 428 -20.46 -55.98 -29.72
N ASN A 429 -20.41 -55.18 -30.79
CA ASN A 429 -21.11 -55.51 -32.04
C ASN A 429 -20.39 -56.60 -32.84
N VAL A 430 -19.05 -56.63 -32.84
CA VAL A 430 -18.25 -57.64 -33.55
C VAL A 430 -18.32 -59.03 -32.89
N ASP A 431 -18.48 -59.10 -31.56
CA ASP A 431 -18.66 -60.37 -30.83
C ASP A 431 -20.12 -60.90 -30.87
N SER A 432 -21.05 -60.12 -31.44
CA SER A 432 -22.49 -60.46 -31.53
C SER A 432 -22.96 -60.93 -32.91
N ASP A 433 -22.09 -60.83 -33.93
CA ASP A 433 -22.25 -61.42 -35.27
C ASP A 433 -21.46 -62.73 -35.39
#